data_AF-A0AAI8MJV0-F1
#
_entry.id   AF-A0AAI8MJV0-F1
#
_cell.length_a   1.000
_cell.length_b   1.000
_cell.length_c   1.000
_cell.angle_alpha   90.00
_cell.angle_beta   90.00
_cell.angle_gamma   90.00
#
_symmetry.space_group_name_H-M   'P 1'
#
loop_
_entity.id
_entity.type
_entity.pdbx_description
1 polymer ?
#
loop_
_entity_poly.entity_id
_entity_poly.type
_entity_poly.pdbx_seq_one_letter_code
_entity_poly.pdbx_strand_id
1 'polypeptide(L)'
;MSEILEILLREKRNSHKNGLYHYTQIHFAYNSNHIEESTLTNEQTRLIYEKDIFLANESQIIKTNDILEAKNHFIAFDFILENALIDLDIDFIKNLHFLVKQNCTDIKTIGDIKQPHQVKF
;
A
#
# COMPACT_ATOMS: atom_id res chain seq x y z
N MET A 1 -24.45 -3.32 -3.82
CA MET A 1 -23.01 -3.57 -3.71
C MET A 1 -22.51 -3.91 -5.11
N SER A 2 -21.33 -3.43 -5.55
CA SER A 2 -20.86 -3.74 -6.91
C SER A 2 -20.39 -5.19 -6.99
N GLU A 3 -20.61 -5.85 -8.13
CA GLU A 3 -20.15 -7.23 -8.37
C GLU A 3 -18.63 -7.37 -8.16
N ILE A 4 -17.86 -6.36 -8.56
CA ILE A 4 -16.41 -6.31 -8.37
C ILE A 4 -16.04 -6.29 -6.88
N LEU A 5 -16.72 -5.48 -6.06
CA LEU A 5 -16.46 -5.41 -4.63
C LEU A 5 -16.73 -6.76 -3.94
N GLU A 6 -17.82 -7.44 -4.34
CA GLU A 6 -18.14 -8.77 -3.84
C GLU A 6 -17.07 -9.82 -4.20
N ILE A 7 -16.56 -9.79 -5.43
CA ILE A 7 -15.47 -10.67 -5.89
C ILE A 7 -14.21 -10.42 -5.06
N LEU A 8 -13.78 -9.16 -4.94
CA LEU A 8 -12.58 -8.78 -4.20
C LEU A 8 -12.64 -9.22 -2.73
N LEU A 9 -13.76 -8.93 -2.05
CA LEU A 9 -13.97 -9.31 -0.66
C LEU A 9 -14.02 -10.83 -0.47
N ARG A 10 -14.65 -11.57 -1.41
CA ARG A 10 -14.70 -13.03 -1.38
C ARG A 10 -13.31 -13.64 -1.55
N GLU A 11 -12.53 -13.15 -2.51
CA GLU A 11 -11.18 -13.65 -2.77
C GLU A 11 -10.23 -13.34 -1.62
N LYS A 12 -10.32 -12.15 -1.02
CA LYS A 12 -9.59 -11.80 0.21
C LYS A 12 -9.85 -12.80 1.34
N ARG A 13 -11.13 -13.04 1.68
CA ARG A 13 -11.52 -13.95 2.77
C ARG A 13 -11.02 -15.37 2.58
N ASN A 14 -10.93 -15.82 1.33
CA ASN A 14 -10.49 -17.17 0.99
C ASN A 14 -8.99 -17.26 0.72
N SER A 15 -8.24 -16.16 0.86
CA SER A 15 -6.82 -16.07 0.47
C SER A 15 -6.56 -16.61 -0.93
N HIS A 16 -7.48 -16.32 -1.86
CA HIS A 16 -7.43 -16.87 -3.21
C HIS A 16 -6.27 -16.27 -4.00
N LYS A 17 -5.31 -17.12 -4.40
CA LYS A 17 -4.15 -16.70 -5.20
C LYS A 17 -4.53 -16.58 -6.67
N ASN A 18 -3.88 -15.65 -7.38
CA ASN A 18 -4.09 -15.40 -8.81
C ASN A 18 -5.51 -14.91 -9.21
N GLY A 19 -6.34 -14.53 -8.24
CA GLY A 19 -7.61 -13.85 -8.47
C GLY A 19 -7.47 -12.34 -8.69
N LEU A 20 -8.60 -11.66 -8.91
CA LEU A 20 -8.66 -10.21 -9.07
C LEU A 20 -8.08 -9.47 -7.85
N TYR A 21 -8.42 -9.88 -6.63
CA TYR A 21 -7.90 -9.29 -5.38
C TYR A 21 -6.38 -9.38 -5.30
N HIS A 22 -5.84 -10.57 -5.57
CA HIS A 22 -4.40 -10.82 -5.58
C HIS A 22 -3.69 -9.97 -6.63
N TYR A 23 -4.25 -9.92 -7.85
CA TYR A 23 -3.75 -9.08 -8.94
C TYR A 23 -3.76 -7.60 -8.54
N THR A 24 -4.88 -7.08 -8.02
CA THR A 24 -4.99 -5.68 -7.63
C THR A 24 -4.05 -5.30 -6.49
N GLN A 25 -3.86 -6.16 -5.49
CA GLN A 25 -2.94 -5.90 -4.38
C GLN A 25 -1.52 -5.64 -4.89
N ILE A 26 -1.01 -6.53 -5.74
CA ILE A 26 0.35 -6.44 -6.29
C ILE A 26 0.48 -5.25 -7.24
N HIS A 27 -0.44 -5.14 -8.20
CA HIS A 27 -0.31 -4.14 -9.26
C HIS A 27 -0.56 -2.73 -8.73
N PHE A 28 -1.47 -2.52 -7.80
CA PHE A 28 -1.71 -1.17 -7.27
C PHE A 28 -0.55 -0.72 -6.38
N ALA A 29 -0.05 -1.59 -5.50
CA ALA A 29 1.12 -1.29 -4.69
C ALA A 29 2.35 -0.95 -5.55
N TYR A 30 2.62 -1.77 -6.58
CA TYR A 30 3.73 -1.51 -7.51
C TYR A 30 3.57 -0.16 -8.22
N ASN A 31 2.41 0.10 -8.84
CA ASN A 31 2.23 1.32 -9.62
C ASN A 31 2.23 2.58 -8.73
N SER A 32 1.55 2.55 -7.59
CA SER A 32 1.50 3.70 -6.66
C SER A 32 2.89 4.01 -6.13
N ASN A 33 3.62 3.02 -5.65
CA ASN A 33 4.95 3.23 -5.08
C ASN A 33 5.96 3.62 -6.17
N HIS A 34 5.83 3.11 -7.40
CA HIS A 34 6.69 3.51 -8.51
C HIS A 34 6.47 4.96 -8.94
N ILE A 35 5.24 5.48 -8.85
CA ILE A 35 4.94 6.90 -9.04
C ILE A 35 5.63 7.75 -7.95
N GLU A 36 5.73 7.23 -6.73
CA GLU A 36 6.51 7.81 -5.61
C GLU A 36 8.02 7.51 -5.68
N GLU A 37 8.52 7.08 -6.84
CA GLU A 37 9.94 6.81 -7.12
C GLU A 37 10.55 5.61 -6.35
N SER A 38 9.72 4.63 -5.95
CA SER A 38 10.21 3.35 -5.45
C SER A 38 11.01 2.59 -6.51
N THR A 39 12.10 1.95 -6.08
CA THR A 39 12.98 1.14 -6.94
C THR A 39 12.61 -0.34 -6.99
N LEU A 40 11.53 -0.74 -6.30
CA LEU A 40 11.03 -2.11 -6.34
C LEU A 40 10.46 -2.44 -7.71
N THR A 41 10.88 -3.58 -8.26
CA THR A 41 10.24 -4.17 -9.44
C THR A 41 8.88 -4.77 -9.09
N ASN A 42 8.05 -5.00 -10.11
CA ASN A 42 6.76 -5.65 -9.92
C ASN A 42 6.90 -7.06 -9.32
N GLU A 43 7.89 -7.85 -9.75
CA GLU A 43 8.15 -9.18 -9.18
C GLU A 43 8.65 -9.11 -7.74
N GLN A 44 9.49 -8.13 -7.39
CA GLN A 44 9.89 -7.92 -5.99
C GLN A 44 8.68 -7.54 -5.12
N THR A 45 7.82 -6.65 -5.60
CA THR A 45 6.57 -6.27 -4.91
C THR A 45 5.67 -7.49 -4.68
N ARG A 46 5.54 -8.35 -5.70
CA ARG A 46 4.82 -9.62 -5.61
C ARG A 46 5.43 -10.58 -4.59
N LEU A 47 6.75 -10.74 -4.58
CA LEU A 47 7.43 -11.62 -3.62
C LEU A 47 7.30 -11.12 -2.18
N ILE A 48 7.33 -9.80 -1.97
CA ILE A 48 7.08 -9.20 -0.65
C ILE A 48 5.65 -9.53 -0.21
N TYR A 49 4.66 -9.36 -1.09
CA TYR A 49 3.27 -9.68 -0.78
C TYR A 49 3.05 -11.17 -0.47
N GLU A 50 3.56 -12.06 -1.33
CA GLU A 50 3.26 -13.49 -1.25
C GLU A 50 4.06 -14.23 -0.17
N LYS A 51 5.26 -13.75 0.15
CA LYS A 51 6.27 -14.52 0.90
C LYS A 51 7.10 -13.70 1.90
N ASP A 52 6.90 -12.38 1.99
CA ASP A 52 7.72 -11.47 2.81
C ASP A 52 9.23 -11.55 2.50
N ILE A 53 9.57 -11.73 1.22
CA ILE A 53 10.96 -11.75 0.72
C ILE A 53 11.11 -10.86 -0.51
N PHE A 54 12.33 -10.45 -0.84
CA PHE A 54 12.66 -9.82 -2.11
C PHE A 54 13.98 -10.38 -2.65
N LEU A 55 14.11 -10.47 -3.96
CA LEU A 55 15.36 -10.86 -4.61
C LEU A 55 16.21 -9.61 -4.81
N ALA A 56 17.33 -9.51 -4.11
CA ALA A 56 18.29 -8.44 -4.31
C ALA A 56 19.17 -8.74 -5.54
N ASN A 57 19.32 -7.76 -6.42
CA ASN A 57 20.32 -7.79 -7.48
C ASN A 57 21.61 -7.13 -6.97
N GLU A 58 22.78 -7.65 -7.37
CA GLU A 58 24.09 -7.19 -6.84
C GLU A 58 24.34 -5.67 -6.98
N SER A 59 23.73 -5.03 -7.98
CA SER A 59 23.87 -3.59 -8.26
C SER A 59 22.64 -2.75 -7.86
N GLN A 60 21.57 -3.36 -7.36
CA GLN A 60 20.34 -2.64 -7.04
C GLN A 60 20.37 -2.17 -5.58
N ILE A 61 20.17 -0.87 -5.38
CA ILE A 61 19.94 -0.28 -4.07
C ILE A 61 18.43 -0.20 -3.85
N ILE A 62 17.94 -0.97 -2.88
CA ILE A 62 16.55 -0.92 -2.41
C ILE A 62 16.54 -0.14 -1.11
N LYS A 63 15.77 0.95 -1.05
CA LYS A 63 15.61 1.72 0.19
C LYS A 63 14.72 0.93 1.15
N THR A 64 14.99 1.01 2.45
CA THR A 64 14.13 0.39 3.47
C THR A 64 12.70 0.92 3.39
N ASN A 65 12.52 2.23 3.13
CA ASN A 65 11.20 2.83 3.00
C ASN A 65 10.41 2.22 1.84
N ASP A 66 11.01 1.88 0.70
CA ASP A 66 10.31 1.26 -0.43
C ASP A 66 9.64 -0.07 -0.02
N ILE A 67 10.34 -0.88 0.78
CA ILE A 67 9.81 -2.15 1.30
C ILE A 67 8.67 -1.88 2.29
N LEU A 68 8.86 -0.92 3.19
CA LEU A 68 7.84 -0.55 4.18
C LEU A 68 6.59 0.00 3.51
N GLU A 69 6.73 0.88 2.52
CA GLU A 69 5.63 1.46 1.75
C GLU A 69 4.86 0.38 0.98
N ALA A 70 5.54 -0.62 0.40
CA ALA A 70 4.87 -1.75 -0.24
C ALA A 70 4.02 -2.54 0.77
N LYS A 71 4.60 -2.89 1.92
CA LYS A 71 3.88 -3.62 2.99
C LYS A 71 2.71 -2.83 3.53
N ASN A 72 2.91 -1.54 3.76
CA ASN A 72 1.90 -0.60 4.22
C ASN A 72 0.76 -0.44 3.20
N HIS A 73 1.08 -0.37 1.90
CA HIS A 73 0.08 -0.29 0.84
C HIS A 73 -0.85 -1.51 0.85
N PHE A 74 -0.34 -2.73 1.09
CA PHE A 74 -1.19 -3.92 1.17
C PHE A 74 -2.23 -3.83 2.29
N ILE A 75 -1.82 -3.30 3.44
CA ILE A 75 -2.69 -3.06 4.61
C ILE A 75 -3.70 -1.94 4.30
N ALA A 76 -3.24 -0.85 3.69
CA ALA A 76 -4.08 0.28 3.31
C ALA A 76 -5.14 -0.11 2.27
N PHE A 77 -4.79 -0.94 1.29
CA PHE A 77 -5.75 -1.46 0.30
C PHE A 77 -6.82 -2.31 0.98
N ASP A 78 -6.43 -3.17 1.91
CA ASP A 78 -7.35 -3.99 2.68
C ASP A 78 -8.33 -3.14 3.51
N PHE A 79 -7.82 -2.09 4.15
CA PHE A 79 -8.63 -1.12 4.88
C PHE A 79 -9.64 -0.42 3.96
N ILE A 80 -9.22 0.07 2.79
CA ILE A 80 -10.13 0.69 1.81
C ILE A 80 -11.19 -0.31 1.36
N LEU A 81 -10.80 -1.55 1.06
CA LEU A 81 -11.70 -2.57 0.55
C LEU A 81 -12.79 -2.95 1.57
N GLU A 82 -12.42 -3.08 2.84
CA GLU A 82 -13.37 -3.39 3.93
C GLU A 82 -14.34 -2.25 4.24
N ASN A 83 -13.92 -1.01 3.96
CA ASN A 83 -14.68 0.19 4.27
C ASN A 83 -15.21 0.90 3.01
N ALA A 84 -15.25 0.22 1.86
CA ALA A 84 -15.57 0.82 0.56
C ALA A 84 -16.98 1.43 0.45
N LEU A 85 -17.88 1.12 1.40
CA LEU A 85 -19.25 1.65 1.46
C LEU A 85 -19.47 2.65 2.60
N ILE A 86 -18.42 2.98 3.35
CA ILE A 86 -18.46 3.99 4.40
C ILE A 86 -18.18 5.36 3.78
N ASP A 87 -18.90 6.38 4.25
CA ASP A 87 -18.66 7.76 3.84
C ASP A 87 -17.25 8.22 4.27
N LEU A 88 -16.59 8.98 3.39
CA LEU A 88 -15.27 9.52 3.67
C LEU A 88 -15.37 10.70 4.64
N ASP A 89 -14.62 10.64 5.73
CA ASP A 89 -14.41 11.75 6.65
C ASP A 89 -12.91 12.00 6.89
N ILE A 90 -12.61 13.03 7.70
CA ILE A 90 -11.23 13.41 7.99
C ILE A 90 -10.49 12.29 8.73
N ASP A 91 -11.17 11.57 9.62
CA ASP A 91 -10.56 10.52 10.43
C ASP A 91 -10.21 9.30 9.57
N PHE A 92 -11.05 8.96 8.59
CA PHE A 92 -10.75 7.97 7.56
C PHE A 92 -9.48 8.33 6.79
N ILE A 93 -9.38 9.56 6.30
CA ILE A 93 -8.23 10.02 5.52
C ILE A 93 -6.95 10.03 6.37
N LYS A 94 -7.05 10.47 7.63
CA LYS A 94 -5.93 10.41 8.58
C LYS A 94 -5.50 8.98 8.85
N ASN A 95 -6.44 8.06 9.09
CA ASN A 95 -6.12 6.66 9.31
C ASN A 95 -5.49 6.03 8.07
N LEU A 96 -6.03 6.30 6.88
CA LEU A 96 -5.44 5.82 5.64
C LEU A 96 -4.00 6.32 5.46
N HIS A 97 -3.76 7.62 5.70
CA HIS A 97 -2.41 8.18 5.65
C HIS A 97 -1.47 7.55 6.69
N PHE A 98 -1.96 7.26 7.90
CA PHE A 98 -1.21 6.51 8.90
C PHE A 98 -0.83 5.13 8.38
N LEU A 99 -1.78 4.37 7.84
CA LEU A 99 -1.54 3.01 7.33
C LEU A 99 -0.49 2.97 6.22
N VAL A 100 -0.52 3.94 5.29
CA VAL A 100 0.42 4.00 4.17
C VAL A 100 1.83 4.40 4.61
N LYS A 101 1.98 5.30 5.59
CA LYS A 101 3.27 5.91 5.95
C LYS A 101 3.84 5.50 7.30
N GLN A 102 3.15 4.64 8.07
CA GLN A 102 3.68 4.15 9.36
C GLN A 102 5.06 3.51 9.19
N ASN A 103 5.98 3.82 10.12
CA ASN A 103 7.37 3.36 10.14
C ASN A 103 8.27 3.86 9.00
N CYS A 104 7.74 4.62 8.03
CA CYS A 104 8.57 5.32 7.05
C CYS A 104 9.29 6.50 7.71
N THR A 105 10.51 6.77 7.26
CA THR A 105 11.43 7.73 7.91
C THR A 105 11.57 9.06 7.18
N ASP A 106 11.01 9.16 5.97
CA ASP A 106 11.08 10.33 5.08
C ASP A 106 10.01 11.39 5.40
N ILE A 107 9.01 11.05 6.21
CA ILE A 107 7.92 11.96 6.60
C ILE A 107 7.87 12.17 8.11
N LYS A 108 7.56 13.41 8.53
CA LYS A 108 7.49 13.79 9.95
C LYS A 108 6.11 13.67 10.56
N THR A 109 5.08 13.96 9.77
CA THR A 109 3.68 13.97 10.20
C THR A 109 3.01 12.77 9.55
N ILE A 110 2.65 11.77 10.36
CA ILE A 110 1.98 10.54 9.92
C ILE A 110 0.61 10.51 10.58
N GLY A 111 -0.43 10.21 9.79
CA GLY A 111 -1.80 10.15 10.31
C GLY A 111 -2.42 11.48 10.72
N ASP A 112 -1.84 12.62 10.32
CA ASP A 112 -2.39 13.94 10.62
C ASP A 112 -2.14 14.93 9.49
N ILE A 113 -2.85 16.05 9.53
CA ILE A 113 -2.71 17.14 8.55
C ILE A 113 -1.40 17.88 8.81
N LYS A 114 -0.61 18.04 7.74
CA LYS A 114 0.66 18.81 7.78
C LYS A 114 0.39 20.23 8.30
N GLN A 115 1.22 20.67 9.24
CA GLN A 115 1.08 22.00 9.82
C GLN A 115 1.80 23.05 8.95
N PRO A 116 1.32 24.31 8.89
CA PRO A 116 1.89 25.33 7.99
C PRO A 116 3.40 25.55 8.14
N HIS A 117 3.92 25.48 9.37
CA HIS A 117 5.35 25.65 9.66
C HIS A 117 6.23 24.49 9.16
N GLN A 118 5.64 23.40 8.68
CA GLN A 118 6.33 22.24 8.13
C GLN A 118 6.39 22.26 6.59
N VAL A 119 5.68 23.18 5.93
CA VAL A 119 5.69 23.33 4.47
C VAL A 119 6.93 24.13 4.08
N LYS A 120 7.92 23.47 3.47
CA LYS A 120 9.05 24.14 2.84
C LYS A 120 8.68 24.39 1.38
N PHE A 121 8.64 25.67 0.99
CA PHE A 121 8.60 26.10 -0.41
C PHE A 121 10.02 26.10 -0.99
#